data_AF-A0A2D7J191-F1
#
_entry.id   AF-A0A2D7J191-F1
#
_cell.length_a   1.000
_cell.length_b   1.000
_cell.length_c   1.000
_cell.angle_alpha   90.00
_cell.angle_beta   90.00
_cell.angle_gamma   90.00
#
_symmetry.space_group_name_H-M   'P 1'
#
loop_
_entity.id
_entity.type
_entity.pdbx_description
1 polymer ?
#
loop_
_entity_poly.entity_id
_entity_poly.type
_entity_poly.pdbx_seq_one_letter_code
_entity_poly.pdbx_strand_id
1 'polypeptide(L)'
;MTYGVLWRLVLDTGLHILRLSRDMSVFAPVMHAVRFIKENKAKMFWLWIAYQAVKGSITLTMIWIPLFLLWKNGAGADVEFRDWAPFIAAMILFPLSHAIIMRPKVKQALIGRLGAVPYRVMFSIVSLGLFSWLVFETLGAPVIPLWVSTPWQHWLAVIFSVLGFLLLVFGTAIANPFSAFSNGKAYRPEQASVLRVTRHPALFGIVLWAQGHIIANGEFAKLVFFLAQLVFALIGAAALERRAKKLMDAEDWERLTASTSFFPNPAGLFSGIQDSRKFIIRFGISVIVIIGLILLHPSLIGVSPMALISGR
;
A
#
# COMPACT_ATOMS: atom_id res chain seq x y z
N MET A 1 -0.43 -46.87 32.65
CA MET A 1 0.71 -46.02 32.20
C MET A 1 0.30 -44.56 32.29
N THR A 2 0.35 -43.86 33.44
CA THR A 2 -0.18 -42.46 33.41
C THR A 2 0.28 -41.47 34.48
N TYR A 3 1.09 -41.83 35.48
CA TYR A 3 1.58 -40.84 36.47
C TYR A 3 3.10 -40.64 36.47
N GLY A 4 3.88 -41.69 36.16
CA GLY A 4 5.35 -41.61 36.15
C GLY A 4 5.94 -40.83 34.99
N VAL A 5 5.26 -40.76 33.84
CA VAL A 5 5.72 -40.03 32.65
C VAL A 5 5.51 -38.52 32.81
N LEU A 6 4.34 -38.12 33.35
CA LEU A 6 4.02 -36.72 33.63
C LEU A 6 4.97 -36.13 34.69
N TRP A 7 5.28 -36.88 35.74
CA TRP A 7 6.22 -36.44 36.77
C TRP A 7 7.65 -36.27 36.26
N ARG A 8 8.13 -37.17 35.38
CA ARG A 8 9.45 -37.00 34.73
C ARG A 8 9.47 -35.79 33.81
N LEU A 9 8.41 -35.57 33.03
CA LEU A 9 8.34 -34.41 32.14
C LEU A 9 8.36 -33.09 32.92
N VAL A 10 7.64 -33.01 34.05
CA VAL A 10 7.62 -31.82 34.91
C VAL A 10 8.99 -31.60 35.58
N LEU A 11 9.63 -32.65 36.08
CA LEU A 11 10.96 -32.57 36.69
C LEU A 11 12.06 -32.20 35.67
N ASP A 12 12.05 -32.81 34.49
CA ASP A 12 13.01 -32.51 33.43
C ASP A 12 12.82 -31.09 32.87
N THR A 13 11.58 -30.64 32.71
CA THR A 13 11.28 -29.25 32.30
C THR A 13 11.70 -28.26 33.39
N GLY A 14 11.44 -28.56 34.66
CA GLY A 14 11.87 -27.75 35.80
C GLY A 14 13.39 -27.65 35.92
N LEU A 15 14.12 -28.76 35.75
CA LEU A 15 15.58 -28.80 35.74
C LEU A 15 16.18 -28.09 34.52
N HIS A 16 15.52 -28.15 33.37
CA HIS A 16 15.94 -27.44 32.17
C HIS A 16 15.74 -25.92 32.29
N ILE A 17 14.63 -25.48 32.90
CA ILE A 17 14.38 -24.06 33.21
C ILE A 17 15.37 -23.57 34.27
N LEU A 18 15.67 -24.37 35.30
CA LEU A 18 16.69 -24.03 36.30
C LEU A 18 18.10 -23.94 35.70
N ARG A 19 18.45 -24.79 34.71
CA ARG A 19 19.70 -24.68 33.95
C ARG A 19 19.75 -23.43 33.07
N LEU A 20 18.65 -23.08 32.39
CA LEU A 20 18.53 -21.84 31.61
C LEU A 20 18.59 -20.59 32.50
N SER A 21 18.11 -20.67 33.74
CA SER A 21 18.18 -19.56 34.71
C SER A 21 19.58 -19.31 35.28
N ARG A 22 20.47 -20.32 35.25
CA ARG A 22 21.89 -20.18 35.63
C ARG A 22 22.77 -19.73 34.47
N ASP A 23 22.34 -19.97 33.24
CA ASP A 23 23.05 -19.51 32.05
C ASP A 23 22.65 -18.06 31.72
N MET A 24 23.34 -17.12 32.39
CA MET A 24 23.11 -15.68 32.20
C MET A 24 23.36 -15.20 30.76
N SER A 25 23.96 -16.02 29.90
CA SER A 25 24.21 -15.70 28.49
C SER A 25 22.90 -15.51 27.69
N VAL A 26 21.81 -16.19 28.05
CA VAL A 26 20.50 -16.06 27.40
C VAL A 26 19.92 -14.64 27.60
N PHE A 27 20.27 -13.99 28.71
CA PHE A 27 19.88 -12.62 29.01
C PHE A 27 20.94 -11.59 28.61
N ALA A 28 22.06 -11.99 28.01
CA ALA A 28 23.11 -11.08 27.59
C ALA A 28 22.61 -9.93 26.68
N PRO A 29 21.69 -10.15 25.72
CA PRO A 29 21.13 -9.05 24.92
C PRO A 29 20.33 -8.05 25.76
N VAL A 30 19.57 -8.54 26.75
CA VAL A 30 18.78 -7.71 27.66
C VAL A 30 19.69 -6.94 28.60
N MET A 31 20.70 -7.59 29.17
CA MET A 31 21.69 -6.95 30.05
C MET A 31 22.52 -5.90 29.31
N HIS A 32 22.86 -6.17 28.05
CA HIS A 32 23.53 -5.20 27.18
C HIS A 32 22.62 -3.99 26.89
N ALA A 33 21.35 -4.21 26.57
CA ALA A 33 20.38 -3.13 26.38
C ALA A 33 20.18 -2.29 27.66
N VAL A 34 20.05 -2.93 28.82
CA VAL A 34 19.92 -2.25 30.12
C VAL A 34 21.17 -1.42 30.44
N ARG A 35 22.37 -1.97 30.19
CA ARG A 35 23.63 -1.26 30.40
C ARG A 35 23.76 -0.06 29.45
N PHE A 36 23.45 -0.25 28.17
CA PHE A 36 23.41 0.81 27.17
C PHE A 36 22.44 1.95 27.58
N ILE A 37 21.24 1.62 28.06
CA ILE A 37 20.27 2.61 28.55
C ILE A 37 20.83 3.35 29.77
N LYS A 38 21.45 2.65 30.72
CA LYS A 38 22.05 3.28 31.91
C LYS A 38 23.19 4.24 31.54
N GLU A 39 24.08 3.83 30.64
CA GLU A 39 25.21 4.63 30.15
C GLU A 39 24.74 5.84 29.33
N ASN A 40 23.59 5.74 28.65
CA ASN A 40 23.05 6.78 27.77
C ASN A 40 21.78 7.47 28.32
N LYS A 41 21.53 7.40 29.64
CA LYS A 41 20.28 7.85 30.28
C LYS A 41 19.83 9.25 29.86
N ALA A 42 20.76 10.20 29.79
CA ALA A 42 20.47 11.59 29.43
C ALA A 42 20.09 11.73 27.95
N LYS A 43 20.81 11.05 27.06
CA LYS A 43 20.51 11.04 25.62
C LYS A 43 19.16 10.37 25.34
N MET A 44 18.87 9.25 26.01
CA MET A 44 17.59 8.54 25.89
C MET A 44 16.42 9.39 26.41
N PHE A 45 16.59 10.10 27.53
CA PHE A 45 15.60 11.03 28.04
C PHE A 45 15.29 12.14 27.04
N TRP A 46 16.30 12.81 26.48
CA TRP A 46 16.10 13.87 25.51
C TRP A 46 15.52 13.37 24.18
N LEU A 47 15.93 12.18 23.71
CA LEU A 47 15.30 11.51 22.56
C LEU A 47 13.82 11.22 22.81
N TRP A 48 13.48 10.76 24.01
CA TRP A 48 12.09 10.52 24.40
C TRP A 48 11.30 11.82 24.48
N ILE A 49 11.84 12.90 25.06
CA ILE A 49 11.20 14.22 25.08
C ILE A 49 10.99 14.75 23.66
N ALA A 50 12.00 14.66 22.78
CA ALA A 50 11.88 15.07 21.39
C ALA A 50 10.78 14.26 20.67
N TYR A 51 10.72 12.95 20.89
CA TYR A 51 9.63 12.11 20.38
C TYR A 51 8.26 12.55 20.91
N GLN A 52 8.11 12.83 22.21
CA GLN A 52 6.84 13.30 22.77
C GLN A 52 6.44 14.68 22.25
N ALA A 53 7.39 15.59 22.07
CA ALA A 53 7.13 16.92 21.52
C ALA A 53 6.68 16.84 20.06
N VAL A 54 7.34 16.01 19.24
CA VAL A 54 6.96 15.78 17.83
C VAL A 54 5.61 15.09 17.75
N LYS A 55 5.41 13.99 18.48
CA LYS A 55 4.14 13.26 18.51
C LYS A 55 3.00 14.15 19.02
N GLY A 56 3.24 14.89 20.10
CA GLY A 56 2.28 15.80 20.71
C GLY A 56 1.87 16.91 19.74
N SER A 57 2.85 17.52 19.06
CA SER A 57 2.61 18.51 18.02
C SER A 57 1.76 17.92 16.90
N ILE A 58 2.14 16.77 16.32
CA ILE A 58 1.40 16.11 15.24
C ILE A 58 -0.03 15.77 15.69
N THR A 59 -0.19 15.20 16.89
CA THR A 59 -1.50 14.78 17.39
C THR A 59 -2.38 16.00 17.64
N LEU A 60 -1.84 17.08 18.21
CA LEU A 60 -2.60 18.30 18.47
C LEU A 60 -2.98 19.01 17.16
N THR A 61 -2.02 19.23 16.26
CA THR A 61 -2.22 20.04 15.05
C THR A 61 -2.91 19.31 13.92
N MET A 62 -2.67 18.00 13.75
CA MET A 62 -3.24 17.23 12.65
C MET A 62 -4.50 16.45 13.02
N ILE A 63 -4.77 16.24 14.31
CA ILE A 63 -5.94 15.46 14.76
C ILE A 63 -6.89 16.34 15.58
N TRP A 64 -6.45 16.83 16.74
CA TRP A 64 -7.36 17.47 17.69
C TRP A 64 -7.85 18.85 17.25
N ILE A 65 -6.96 19.71 16.72
CA ILE A 65 -7.35 21.04 16.24
C ILE A 65 -8.38 20.91 15.09
N PRO A 66 -8.14 20.11 14.04
CA PRO A 66 -9.13 19.89 12.98
C PRO A 66 -10.45 19.31 13.51
N LEU A 67 -10.41 18.29 14.38
CA LEU A 67 -11.62 17.69 14.98
C LEU A 67 -12.43 18.71 15.78
N PHE A 68 -11.75 19.51 16.62
CA PHE A 68 -12.40 20.55 17.40
C PHE A 68 -13.02 21.64 16.51
N LEU A 69 -12.31 22.05 15.44
CA LEU A 69 -12.83 23.03 14.48
C LEU A 69 -14.04 22.49 13.71
N LEU A 70 -14.01 21.22 13.28
CA LEU A 70 -15.14 20.54 12.65
C LEU A 70 -16.35 20.49 13.58
N TRP A 71 -16.14 20.06 14.83
CA TRP A 71 -17.19 20.01 15.85
C TRP A 71 -17.76 21.39 16.16
N LYS A 72 -16.90 22.39 16.39
CA LYS A 72 -17.31 23.79 16.67
C LYS A 72 -18.13 24.38 15.53
N ASN A 73 -17.84 24.01 14.29
CA ASN A 73 -18.52 24.50 13.10
C ASN A 73 -19.77 23.67 12.73
N GLY A 74 -20.17 22.70 13.57
CA GLY A 74 -21.34 21.86 13.33
C GLY A 74 -21.18 20.90 12.14
N ALA A 75 -19.95 20.65 11.69
CA ALA A 75 -19.71 19.80 10.53
C ALA A 75 -20.17 18.36 10.82
N GLY A 76 -21.19 17.89 10.09
CA GLY A 76 -21.78 16.56 10.25
C GLY A 76 -22.81 16.43 11.37
N ALA A 77 -23.30 17.54 11.95
CA ALA A 77 -24.32 17.51 13.01
C ALA A 77 -25.70 17.01 12.53
N ASP A 78 -25.94 17.06 11.22
CA ASP A 78 -27.12 16.56 10.51
C ASP A 78 -26.93 15.16 9.91
N VAL A 79 -25.72 14.59 10.01
CA VAL A 79 -25.36 13.32 9.39
C VAL A 79 -25.47 12.20 10.43
N GLU A 80 -26.33 11.22 10.17
CA GLU A 80 -26.48 10.05 11.03
C GLU A 80 -25.48 8.95 10.66
N PHE A 81 -25.15 8.08 11.61
CA PHE A 81 -24.28 6.92 11.33
C PHE A 81 -24.82 6.01 10.21
N ARG A 82 -26.16 5.91 10.08
CA ARG A 82 -26.79 5.12 9.02
C ARG A 82 -26.42 5.59 7.61
N ASP A 83 -26.14 6.89 7.44
CA ASP A 83 -25.80 7.49 6.16
C ASP A 83 -24.38 7.07 5.70
N TRP A 84 -23.55 6.62 6.63
CA TRP A 84 -22.21 6.08 6.36
C TRP A 84 -22.19 4.56 6.12
N ALA A 85 -23.27 3.85 6.47
CA ALA A 85 -23.28 2.38 6.44
C ALA A 85 -22.96 1.79 5.06
N PRO A 86 -23.49 2.31 3.92
CA PRO A 86 -23.13 1.81 2.59
C PRO A 86 -21.65 2.00 2.25
N PHE A 87 -21.10 3.18 2.52
CA PHE A 87 -19.68 3.49 2.33
C PHE A 87 -18.78 2.57 3.17
N ILE A 88 -19.10 2.40 4.45
CA ILE A 88 -18.36 1.51 5.36
C ILE A 88 -18.41 0.06 4.85
N ALA A 89 -19.59 -0.41 4.41
CA ALA A 89 -19.74 -1.75 3.87
C ALA A 89 -18.87 -1.95 2.63
N ALA A 90 -18.87 -1.01 1.69
CA ALA A 90 -18.03 -1.08 0.49
C ALA A 90 -16.53 -1.02 0.84
N MET A 91 -16.13 -0.16 1.79
CA MET A 91 -14.75 -0.02 2.28
C MET A 91 -14.21 -1.28 2.93
N ILE A 92 -15.08 -2.12 3.51
CA ILE A 92 -14.70 -3.41 4.10
C ILE A 92 -14.75 -4.52 3.04
N LEU A 93 -15.85 -4.63 2.30
CA LEU A 93 -16.13 -5.75 1.41
C LEU A 93 -15.20 -5.79 0.19
N PHE A 94 -14.83 -4.63 -0.37
CA PHE A 94 -13.89 -4.59 -1.49
C PHE A 94 -12.50 -5.16 -1.12
N PRO A 95 -11.74 -4.58 -0.16
CA PRO A 95 -10.41 -5.09 0.16
C PRO A 95 -10.45 -6.49 0.77
N LEU A 96 -11.50 -6.84 1.54
CA LEU A 96 -11.64 -8.16 2.14
C LEU A 96 -11.85 -9.25 1.08
N SER A 97 -12.79 -9.05 0.15
CA SER A 97 -13.03 -10.00 -0.94
C SER A 97 -11.78 -10.15 -1.82
N HIS A 98 -11.14 -9.04 -2.16
CA HIS A 98 -9.91 -9.03 -2.96
C HIS A 98 -8.78 -9.83 -2.26
N ALA A 99 -8.56 -9.56 -0.97
CA ALA A 99 -7.53 -10.23 -0.19
C ALA A 99 -7.82 -11.73 0.02
N ILE A 100 -9.09 -12.11 0.27
CA ILE A 100 -9.50 -13.51 0.46
C ILE A 100 -9.28 -14.30 -0.84
N ILE A 101 -9.77 -13.79 -1.98
CA ILE A 101 -9.67 -14.50 -3.26
C ILE A 101 -8.20 -14.65 -3.67
N MET A 102 -7.35 -13.67 -3.35
CA MET A 102 -5.92 -13.70 -3.65
C MET A 102 -5.09 -14.58 -2.71
N ARG A 103 -5.67 -15.16 -1.65
CA ARG A 103 -4.96 -16.12 -0.80
C ARG A 103 -4.52 -17.33 -1.62
N PRO A 104 -3.25 -17.80 -1.51
CA PRO A 104 -2.73 -18.87 -2.36
C PRO A 104 -3.61 -20.12 -2.39
N LYS A 105 -4.09 -20.58 -1.23
CA LYS A 105 -4.96 -21.77 -1.13
C LYS A 105 -6.29 -21.58 -1.86
N VAL A 106 -6.94 -20.43 -1.68
CA VAL A 106 -8.23 -20.11 -2.33
C VAL A 106 -8.05 -19.99 -3.83
N LYS A 107 -7.06 -19.18 -4.25
CA LYS A 107 -6.70 -19.01 -5.66
C LYS A 107 -6.39 -20.34 -6.34
N GLN A 108 -5.56 -21.19 -5.74
CA GLN A 108 -5.20 -22.49 -6.32
C GLN A 108 -6.41 -23.43 -6.41
N ALA A 109 -7.27 -23.48 -5.40
CA ALA A 109 -8.49 -24.28 -5.43
C ALA A 109 -9.44 -23.81 -6.54
N LEU A 110 -9.64 -22.50 -6.69
CA LEU A 110 -10.48 -21.93 -7.74
C LEU A 110 -9.89 -22.18 -9.14
N ILE A 111 -8.58 -21.98 -9.31
CA ILE A 111 -7.90 -22.29 -10.58
C ILE A 111 -7.98 -23.79 -10.90
N GLY A 112 -7.86 -24.67 -9.90
CA GLY A 112 -7.96 -26.12 -10.09
C GLY A 112 -9.35 -26.57 -10.54
N ARG A 113 -10.41 -25.83 -10.17
CA ARG A 113 -11.80 -26.13 -10.57
C ARG A 113 -12.23 -25.46 -11.87
N LEU A 114 -11.80 -24.21 -12.11
CA LEU A 114 -12.28 -23.36 -13.20
C LEU A 114 -11.29 -23.24 -14.36
N GLY A 115 -10.02 -23.56 -14.14
CA GLY A 115 -8.92 -23.21 -15.03
C GLY A 115 -8.41 -21.77 -14.82
N ALA A 116 -7.19 -21.51 -15.29
CA ALA A 116 -6.50 -20.24 -15.04
C ALA A 116 -7.13 -19.03 -15.76
N VAL A 117 -7.65 -19.22 -16.98
CA VAL A 117 -8.27 -18.14 -17.76
C VAL A 117 -9.62 -17.74 -17.16
N PRO A 118 -10.59 -18.65 -16.93
CA PRO A 118 -11.88 -18.27 -16.34
C PRO A 118 -11.74 -17.67 -14.95
N TYR A 119 -10.83 -18.20 -14.11
CA TYR A 119 -10.51 -17.59 -12.82
C TYR A 119 -10.09 -16.12 -12.96
N ARG A 120 -9.18 -15.80 -13.91
CA ARG A 120 -8.72 -14.42 -14.11
C ARG A 120 -9.84 -13.50 -14.56
N VAL A 121 -10.67 -13.93 -15.50
CA VAL A 121 -11.80 -13.12 -16.00
C VAL A 121 -12.80 -12.86 -14.88
N MET A 122 -13.25 -13.90 -14.17
CA MET A 122 -14.18 -13.77 -13.05
C MET A 122 -13.61 -12.89 -11.94
N PHE A 123 -12.35 -13.10 -11.56
CA PHE A 123 -11.68 -12.28 -10.54
C PHE A 123 -11.63 -10.80 -10.95
N SER A 124 -11.31 -10.51 -12.21
CA SER A 124 -11.28 -9.14 -12.73
C SER A 124 -12.68 -8.50 -12.72
N ILE A 125 -13.72 -9.21 -13.16
CA ILE A 125 -15.10 -8.70 -13.17
C ILE A 125 -15.57 -8.42 -11.74
N VAL A 126 -15.40 -9.36 -10.81
CA VAL A 126 -15.81 -9.19 -9.41
C VAL A 126 -15.04 -8.05 -8.75
N SER A 127 -13.72 -7.98 -8.96
CA SER A 127 -12.90 -6.91 -8.39
C SER A 127 -13.28 -5.55 -8.94
N LEU A 128 -13.52 -5.45 -10.25
CA LEU A 128 -13.94 -4.20 -10.89
C LEU A 128 -15.33 -3.78 -10.43
N GLY A 129 -16.29 -4.72 -10.35
CA GLY A 129 -17.64 -4.43 -9.86
C GLY A 129 -17.64 -3.92 -8.41
N LEU A 130 -16.90 -4.59 -7.52
CA LEU A 130 -16.80 -4.14 -6.12
C LEU A 130 -16.02 -2.83 -5.99
N PHE A 131 -15.01 -2.59 -6.83
CA PHE A 131 -14.31 -1.31 -6.86
C PHE A 131 -15.22 -0.18 -7.36
N SER A 132 -15.99 -0.41 -8.44
CA SER A 132 -16.97 0.53 -8.96
C SER A 132 -18.06 0.84 -7.93
N TRP A 133 -18.54 -0.17 -7.19
CA TRP A 133 -19.47 0.03 -6.09
C TRP A 133 -18.84 0.89 -4.98
N LEU A 134 -17.60 0.62 -4.59
CA LEU A 134 -16.89 1.45 -3.63
C LEU A 134 -16.74 2.90 -4.09
N VAL A 135 -16.41 3.13 -5.37
CA VAL A 135 -16.36 4.49 -5.94
C VAL A 135 -17.74 5.15 -5.87
N PHE A 136 -18.80 4.45 -6.26
CA PHE A 136 -20.18 4.94 -6.18
C PHE A 136 -20.56 5.37 -4.76
N GLU A 137 -20.31 4.52 -3.76
CA GLU A 137 -20.60 4.85 -2.36
C GLU A 137 -19.72 5.97 -1.82
N THR A 138 -18.48 6.11 -2.31
CA THR A 138 -17.61 7.23 -1.94
C THR A 138 -18.15 8.56 -2.45
N LEU A 139 -18.75 8.57 -3.64
CA LEU A 139 -19.37 9.77 -4.24
C LEU A 139 -20.72 10.11 -3.59
N GLY A 140 -21.46 9.11 -3.11
CA GLY A 140 -22.73 9.27 -2.40
C GLY A 140 -22.61 9.47 -0.89
N ALA A 141 -21.41 9.32 -0.32
CA ALA A 141 -21.19 9.46 1.12
C ALA A 141 -21.43 10.91 1.60
N PRO A 142 -21.78 11.10 2.88
CA PRO A 142 -21.98 12.43 3.44
C PRO A 142 -20.75 13.34 3.27
N VAL A 143 -21.01 14.56 2.80
CA VAL A 143 -19.95 15.55 2.50
C VAL A 143 -19.54 16.26 3.78
N ILE A 144 -18.45 15.80 4.38
CA ILE A 144 -17.77 16.52 5.47
C ILE A 144 -16.53 17.21 4.91
N PRO A 145 -16.56 18.54 4.71
CA PRO A 145 -15.41 19.28 4.19
C PRO A 145 -14.32 19.38 5.24
N LEU A 146 -13.09 19.04 4.85
CA LEU A 146 -11.87 19.14 5.66
C LEU A 146 -11.02 20.34 5.26
N TRP A 147 -10.90 20.61 3.96
CA TRP A 147 -10.28 21.82 3.42
C TRP A 147 -10.88 22.17 2.05
N VAL A 148 -10.74 23.43 1.66
CA VAL A 148 -11.14 23.89 0.32
C VAL A 148 -10.04 23.53 -0.67
N SER A 149 -10.40 22.89 -1.78
CA SER A 149 -9.42 22.57 -2.82
C SER A 149 -9.02 23.80 -3.62
N THR A 150 -7.75 23.88 -3.99
CA THR A 150 -7.13 25.00 -4.70
C THR A 150 -6.43 24.52 -5.97
N PRO A 151 -6.24 25.38 -6.99
CA PRO A 151 -5.71 24.98 -8.29
C PRO A 151 -4.38 24.20 -8.25
N TRP A 152 -3.46 24.55 -7.35
CA TRP A 152 -2.17 23.87 -7.23
C TRP A 152 -2.30 22.42 -6.74
N GLN A 153 -3.31 22.11 -5.90
CA GLN A 153 -3.57 20.74 -5.44
C GLN A 153 -4.06 19.86 -6.59
N HIS A 154 -4.89 20.42 -7.49
CA HIS A 154 -5.34 19.74 -8.70
C HIS A 154 -4.18 19.46 -9.66
N TRP A 155 -3.27 20.43 -9.85
CA TRP A 155 -2.05 20.20 -10.62
C TRP A 155 -1.21 19.05 -10.06
N LEU A 156 -1.01 18.99 -8.74
CA LEU A 156 -0.30 17.87 -8.12
C LEU A 156 -1.03 16.54 -8.34
N ALA A 157 -2.36 16.50 -8.23
CA ALA A 157 -3.14 15.30 -8.52
C ALA A 157 -2.98 14.82 -9.96
N VAL A 158 -2.97 15.73 -10.94
CA VAL A 158 -2.73 15.41 -12.35
C VAL A 158 -1.32 14.87 -12.55
N ILE A 159 -0.29 15.56 -12.03
CA ILE A 159 1.11 15.13 -12.17
C ILE A 159 1.31 13.74 -11.55
N PHE A 160 0.81 13.53 -10.33
CA PHE A 160 0.96 12.27 -9.62
C PHE A 160 0.18 11.14 -10.30
N SER A 161 -1.00 11.44 -10.85
CA SER A 161 -1.78 10.48 -11.63
C SER A 161 -1.06 10.10 -12.92
N VAL A 162 -0.50 11.06 -13.65
CA VAL A 162 0.29 10.80 -14.88
C VAL A 162 1.47 9.87 -14.57
N LEU A 163 2.26 10.20 -13.55
CA LEU A 163 3.37 9.35 -13.10
C LEU A 163 2.86 7.97 -12.64
N GLY A 164 1.73 7.95 -11.93
CA GLY A 164 1.10 6.73 -11.44
C GLY A 164 0.70 5.78 -12.57
N PHE A 165 0.01 6.29 -13.59
CA PHE A 165 -0.43 5.50 -14.75
C PHE A 165 0.73 5.08 -15.65
N LEU A 166 1.78 5.90 -15.79
CA LEU A 166 3.02 5.49 -16.46
C LEU A 166 3.63 4.27 -15.77
N LEU A 167 3.78 4.31 -14.44
CA LEU A 167 4.30 3.17 -13.68
C LEU A 167 3.37 1.94 -13.74
N LEU A 168 2.06 2.16 -13.73
CA LEU A 168 1.06 1.10 -13.87
C LEU A 168 1.18 0.36 -15.21
N VAL A 169 1.15 1.10 -16.32
CA VAL A 169 1.21 0.52 -17.67
C VAL A 169 2.55 -0.13 -17.92
N PHE A 170 3.67 0.55 -17.63
CA PHE A 170 4.99 -0.04 -17.82
C PHE A 170 5.21 -1.24 -16.90
N GLY A 171 4.74 -1.17 -15.66
CA GLY A 171 4.89 -2.20 -14.64
C GLY A 171 4.11 -3.48 -14.90
N THR A 172 2.95 -3.36 -15.54
CA THR A 172 2.10 -4.52 -15.91
C THR A 172 2.51 -5.13 -17.25
N ALA A 173 3.16 -4.36 -18.13
CA ALA A 173 3.57 -4.79 -19.47
C ALA A 173 4.96 -5.45 -19.54
N ILE A 174 5.61 -5.71 -18.41
CA ILE A 174 6.95 -6.33 -18.30
C ILE A 174 6.92 -7.62 -17.50
N ALA A 175 7.77 -8.58 -17.86
CA ALA A 175 8.02 -9.76 -17.05
C ALA A 175 8.63 -9.35 -15.70
N ASN A 176 7.93 -9.63 -14.61
CA ASN A 176 8.35 -9.23 -13.27
C ASN A 176 8.11 -10.40 -12.30
N PRO A 177 9.17 -11.03 -11.75
CA PRO A 177 9.04 -12.14 -10.82
C PRO A 177 8.44 -11.74 -9.46
N PHE A 178 8.42 -10.43 -9.16
CA PHE A 178 7.90 -9.86 -7.91
C PHE A 178 6.44 -9.39 -8.02
N SER A 179 5.84 -9.45 -9.21
CA SER A 179 4.52 -8.89 -9.50
C SER A 179 3.39 -9.91 -9.33
N ALA A 180 2.20 -9.40 -9.00
CA ALA A 180 0.95 -10.16 -9.13
C ALA A 180 0.37 -10.13 -10.56
N PHE A 181 0.80 -9.17 -11.39
CA PHE A 181 0.22 -8.85 -12.69
C PHE A 181 0.92 -9.55 -13.86
N SER A 182 2.17 -9.98 -13.68
CA SER A 182 2.95 -10.64 -14.73
C SER A 182 3.76 -11.80 -14.16
N ASN A 183 4.26 -12.67 -15.04
CA ASN A 183 5.16 -13.75 -14.64
C ASN A 183 6.63 -13.34 -14.84
N GLY A 184 7.54 -13.97 -14.11
CA GLY A 184 8.97 -13.69 -14.16
C GLY A 184 9.78 -14.48 -15.19
N LYS A 185 9.17 -15.33 -16.04
CA LYS A 185 9.94 -16.30 -16.87
C LYS A 185 10.92 -15.63 -17.84
N ALA A 186 10.51 -14.51 -18.43
CA ALA A 186 11.33 -13.75 -19.37
C ALA A 186 12.13 -12.62 -18.69
N TYR A 187 12.12 -12.53 -17.35
CA TYR A 187 12.85 -11.48 -16.65
C TYR A 187 14.36 -11.71 -16.72
N ARG A 188 15.10 -10.62 -16.94
CA ARG A 188 16.56 -10.56 -17.00
C ARG A 188 17.01 -9.35 -16.18
N PRO A 189 17.82 -9.50 -15.12
CA PRO A 189 18.22 -8.39 -14.25
C PRO A 189 18.93 -7.25 -14.98
N GLU A 190 19.69 -7.58 -16.02
CA GLU A 190 20.38 -6.63 -16.89
C GLU A 190 19.35 -5.75 -17.64
N GLN A 191 18.20 -6.35 -17.97
CA GLN A 191 17.10 -5.74 -18.71
C GLN A 191 15.89 -5.34 -17.84
N ALA A 192 16.16 -4.89 -16.61
CA ALA A 192 15.10 -4.58 -15.64
C ALA A 192 14.17 -3.41 -16.04
N SER A 193 14.52 -2.57 -17.02
CA SER A 193 13.67 -1.46 -17.51
C SER A 193 13.06 -0.63 -16.36
N VAL A 194 11.74 -0.39 -16.34
CA VAL A 194 11.03 0.33 -15.27
C VAL A 194 11.25 -0.26 -13.87
N LEU A 195 11.62 -1.55 -13.77
CA LEU A 195 11.89 -2.20 -12.48
C LEU A 195 13.15 -1.65 -11.79
N ARG A 196 14.02 -0.95 -12.53
CA ARG A 196 15.14 -0.19 -11.96
C ARG A 196 14.69 0.97 -11.09
N VAL A 197 13.50 1.53 -11.36
CA VAL A 197 12.87 2.52 -10.49
C VAL A 197 12.37 1.85 -9.22
N THR A 198 11.59 0.79 -9.33
CA THR A 198 11.13 -0.02 -8.19
C THR A 198 10.72 -1.39 -8.69
N ARG A 199 10.86 -2.43 -7.85
CA ARG A 199 10.36 -3.78 -8.14
C ARG A 199 8.84 -3.85 -8.22
N HIS A 200 8.13 -2.89 -7.65
CA HIS A 200 6.67 -2.86 -7.56
C HIS A 200 6.06 -1.64 -8.27
N PRO A 201 6.40 -1.37 -9.55
CA PRO A 201 6.02 -0.12 -10.23
C PRO A 201 4.51 0.05 -10.29
N ALA A 202 3.75 -1.01 -10.59
CA ALA A 202 2.29 -0.92 -10.64
C ALA A 202 1.66 -0.51 -9.30
N LEU A 203 2.16 -1.05 -8.18
CA LEU A 203 1.65 -0.72 -6.85
C LEU A 203 2.09 0.68 -6.41
N PHE A 204 3.33 1.07 -6.69
CA PHE A 204 3.76 2.45 -6.46
C PHE A 204 3.05 3.45 -7.38
N GLY A 205 2.57 3.01 -8.55
CA GLY A 205 1.70 3.81 -9.40
C GLY A 205 0.37 4.13 -8.72
N ILE A 206 -0.25 3.14 -8.08
CA ILE A 206 -1.46 3.33 -7.26
C ILE A 206 -1.16 4.22 -6.05
N VAL A 207 0.00 4.07 -5.41
CA VAL A 207 0.42 4.94 -4.29
C VAL A 207 0.51 6.40 -4.73
N LEU A 208 1.18 6.69 -5.87
CA LEU A 208 1.29 8.06 -6.38
C LEU A 208 -0.08 8.64 -6.74
N TRP A 209 -0.89 7.88 -7.48
CA TRP A 209 -2.26 8.26 -7.82
C TRP A 209 -3.07 8.62 -6.55
N ALA A 210 -3.06 7.75 -5.55
CA ALA A 210 -3.78 7.97 -4.30
C ALA A 210 -3.25 9.20 -3.54
N GLN A 211 -1.93 9.43 -3.49
CA GLN A 211 -1.35 10.62 -2.87
C GLN A 211 -1.82 11.91 -3.55
N GLY A 212 -1.81 11.95 -4.88
CA GLY A 212 -2.28 13.11 -5.63
C GLY A 212 -3.74 13.43 -5.31
N HIS A 213 -4.59 12.40 -5.28
CA HIS A 213 -5.99 12.56 -4.93
C HIS A 213 -6.23 12.94 -3.46
N ILE A 214 -5.44 12.41 -2.51
CA ILE A 214 -5.49 12.85 -1.11
C ILE A 214 -5.25 14.36 -1.02
N ILE A 215 -4.33 14.91 -1.81
CA ILE A 215 -4.02 16.36 -1.77
C ILE A 215 -5.16 17.19 -2.38
N ALA A 216 -5.73 16.74 -3.51
CA ALA A 216 -6.77 17.48 -4.23
C ALA A 216 -8.20 17.32 -3.68
N ASN A 217 -8.48 16.32 -2.85
CA ASN A 217 -9.84 16.05 -2.37
C ASN A 217 -9.98 16.39 -0.89
N GLY A 218 -10.53 17.57 -0.59
CA GLY A 218 -10.74 18.07 0.75
C GLY A 218 -12.02 17.58 1.44
N GLU A 219 -12.48 16.38 1.14
CA GLU A 219 -13.67 15.78 1.75
C GLU A 219 -13.31 14.48 2.49
N PHE A 220 -13.93 14.25 3.63
CA PHE A 220 -13.59 13.13 4.51
C PHE A 220 -13.72 11.75 3.86
N ALA A 221 -14.85 11.46 3.19
CA ALA A 221 -15.07 10.16 2.54
C ALA A 221 -13.99 9.87 1.48
N LYS A 222 -13.70 10.86 0.63
CA LYS A 222 -12.67 10.78 -0.41
C LYS A 222 -11.28 10.58 0.21
N LEU A 223 -10.95 11.33 1.27
CA LEU A 223 -9.69 11.17 2.00
C LEU A 223 -9.54 9.73 2.53
N VAL A 224 -10.55 9.19 3.20
CA VAL A 224 -10.54 7.83 3.74
C VAL A 224 -10.40 6.79 2.64
N PHE A 225 -11.14 6.94 1.54
CA PHE A 225 -11.03 6.08 0.37
C PHE A 225 -9.59 6.04 -0.19
N PHE A 226 -9.02 7.20 -0.55
CA PHE A 226 -7.68 7.23 -1.15
C PHE A 226 -6.59 6.79 -0.16
N LEU A 227 -6.73 7.12 1.13
CA LEU A 227 -5.79 6.66 2.16
C LEU A 227 -5.83 5.13 2.29
N ALA A 228 -7.00 4.51 2.26
CA ALA A 228 -7.11 3.05 2.27
C ALA A 228 -6.44 2.44 1.03
N GLN A 229 -6.60 3.04 -0.16
CA GLN A 229 -5.99 2.49 -1.37
C GLN A 229 -4.46 2.64 -1.34
N LEU A 230 -3.95 3.75 -0.82
CA LEU A 230 -2.53 3.97 -0.58
C LEU A 230 -1.96 2.90 0.36
N VAL A 231 -2.59 2.70 1.52
CA VAL A 231 -2.15 1.71 2.51
C VAL A 231 -2.25 0.30 1.95
N PHE A 232 -3.34 -0.03 1.26
CA PHE A 232 -3.56 -1.34 0.65
C PHE A 232 -2.50 -1.65 -0.41
N ALA A 233 -2.12 -0.68 -1.25
CA ALA A 233 -1.05 -0.83 -2.24
C ALA A 233 0.33 -1.05 -1.58
N LEU A 234 0.65 -0.33 -0.51
CA LEU A 234 1.90 -0.52 0.24
C LEU A 234 1.96 -1.89 0.93
N ILE A 235 0.87 -2.31 1.58
CA ILE A 235 0.76 -3.64 2.19
C ILE A 235 0.88 -4.71 1.11
N GLY A 236 0.23 -4.52 -0.04
CA GLY A 236 0.33 -5.40 -1.20
C GLY A 236 1.77 -5.56 -1.69
N ALA A 237 2.51 -4.45 -1.82
CA ALA A 237 3.90 -4.47 -2.27
C ALA A 237 4.79 -5.23 -1.27
N ALA A 238 4.66 -4.93 0.02
CA ALA A 238 5.38 -5.64 1.07
C ALA A 238 5.01 -7.13 1.16
N ALA A 239 3.75 -7.49 0.92
CA ALA A 239 3.31 -8.88 0.92
C ALA A 239 3.87 -9.67 -0.27
N LEU A 240 3.86 -9.08 -1.47
CA LEU A 240 4.45 -9.68 -2.66
C LEU A 240 5.97 -9.83 -2.54
N GLU A 241 6.63 -8.81 -2.02
CA GLU A 241 8.06 -8.82 -1.68
C GLU A 241 8.41 -10.00 -0.76
N ARG A 242 7.72 -10.11 0.38
CA ARG A 242 7.92 -11.20 1.35
C ARG A 242 7.63 -12.56 0.74
N ARG A 243 6.62 -12.66 -0.12
CA ARG A 243 6.28 -13.91 -0.81
C ARG A 243 7.38 -14.32 -1.79
N ALA A 244 7.85 -13.41 -2.62
CA ALA A 244 8.90 -13.69 -3.59
C ALA A 244 10.18 -14.14 -2.88
N LYS A 245 10.59 -13.43 -1.81
CA LYS A 245 11.74 -13.80 -0.98
C LYS A 245 11.63 -15.18 -0.32
N LYS A 246 10.41 -15.67 -0.05
CA LYS A 246 10.18 -17.02 0.51
C LYS A 246 10.19 -18.13 -0.53
N LEU A 247 9.95 -17.81 -1.80
CA LEU A 247 9.86 -18.77 -2.89
C LEU A 247 11.16 -18.92 -3.69
N MET A 248 12.13 -18.05 -3.44
CA MET A 248 13.46 -18.04 -4.07
C MET A 248 14.50 -18.40 -3.02
N ASP A 249 15.60 -19.01 -3.47
CA ASP A 249 16.78 -19.13 -2.63
C ASP A 249 17.50 -17.77 -2.50
N ALA A 250 18.53 -17.72 -1.65
CA ALA A 250 19.24 -16.47 -1.35
C ALA A 250 20.00 -15.94 -2.58
N GLU A 251 20.58 -16.83 -3.38
CA GLU A 251 21.38 -16.48 -4.56
C GLU A 251 20.50 -15.91 -5.68
N ASP A 252 19.37 -16.56 -6.00
CA ASP A 252 18.41 -16.03 -6.95
C ASP A 252 17.80 -14.72 -6.47
N TRP A 253 17.52 -14.59 -5.17
CA TRP A 253 17.03 -13.32 -4.63
C TRP A 253 18.03 -12.19 -4.87
N GLU A 254 19.30 -12.40 -4.54
CA GLU A 254 20.36 -11.40 -4.73
C GLU A 254 20.53 -11.07 -6.21
N ARG A 255 20.69 -12.08 -7.06
CA ARG A 255 20.86 -11.92 -8.51
C ARG A 255 19.68 -11.21 -9.17
N LEU A 256 18.44 -11.59 -8.83
CA LEU A 256 17.24 -11.03 -9.45
C LEU A 256 16.90 -9.63 -8.93
N THR A 257 17.40 -9.23 -7.77
CA THR A 257 17.10 -7.92 -7.18
C THR A 257 18.24 -6.90 -7.37
N ALA A 258 19.42 -7.33 -7.81
CA ALA A 258 20.63 -6.53 -7.93
C ALA A 258 20.47 -5.17 -8.64
N SER A 259 19.59 -5.08 -9.64
CA SER A 259 19.37 -3.86 -10.43
C SER A 259 18.14 -3.06 -10.03
N THR A 260 17.53 -3.38 -8.87
CA THR A 260 16.20 -2.89 -8.50
C THR A 260 16.12 -2.54 -7.02
N SER A 261 15.09 -1.80 -6.64
CA SER A 261 14.88 -1.37 -5.25
C SER A 261 13.43 -1.58 -4.83
N PHE A 262 13.17 -1.66 -3.51
CA PHE A 262 11.78 -1.74 -3.01
C PHE A 262 11.08 -0.40 -3.18
N PHE A 263 11.63 0.66 -2.60
CA PHE A 263 11.14 2.03 -2.76
C PHE A 263 11.56 2.62 -4.11
N PRO A 264 10.76 3.51 -4.73
CA PRO A 264 11.13 4.19 -5.95
C PRO A 264 12.49 4.91 -5.85
N ASN A 265 13.43 4.51 -6.70
CA ASN A 265 14.71 5.16 -6.91
C ASN A 265 14.68 5.89 -8.28
N PRO A 266 14.60 7.23 -8.30
CA PRO A 266 14.54 7.98 -9.54
C PRO A 266 15.81 7.83 -10.40
N ALA A 267 16.95 7.43 -9.81
CA ALA A 267 18.16 7.14 -10.57
C ALA A 267 17.95 6.04 -11.63
N GLY A 268 17.00 5.13 -11.40
CA GLY A 268 16.63 4.08 -12.34
C GLY A 268 16.06 4.60 -13.67
N LEU A 269 15.59 5.86 -13.75
CA LEU A 269 15.14 6.48 -14.99
C LEU A 269 16.30 6.78 -15.95
N PHE A 270 17.52 6.93 -15.43
CA PHE A 270 18.71 7.28 -16.22
C PHE A 270 19.48 6.07 -16.76
N SER A 271 18.97 4.85 -16.58
CA SER A 271 19.63 3.63 -17.06
C SER A 271 19.56 3.39 -18.57
N GLY A 272 19.00 4.34 -19.33
CA GLY A 272 18.78 4.24 -20.77
C GLY A 272 17.56 3.40 -21.16
N ILE A 273 17.10 3.59 -22.40
CA ILE A 273 16.00 2.84 -23.01
C ILE A 273 16.57 1.60 -23.70
N GLN A 274 16.17 0.43 -23.25
CA GLN A 274 16.71 -0.85 -23.75
C GLN A 274 16.04 -1.32 -25.05
N ASP A 275 14.76 -0.99 -25.22
CA ASP A 275 13.97 -1.34 -26.40
C ASP A 275 13.04 -0.17 -26.74
N SER A 276 13.47 0.65 -27.70
CA SER A 276 12.75 1.87 -28.11
C SER A 276 11.36 1.58 -28.65
N ARG A 277 11.17 0.46 -29.36
CA ARG A 277 9.87 0.08 -29.91
C ARG A 277 8.88 -0.24 -28.79
N LYS A 278 9.26 -1.11 -27.84
CA LYS A 278 8.41 -1.42 -26.68
C LYS A 278 8.16 -0.20 -25.82
N PHE A 279 9.16 0.66 -25.65
CA PHE A 279 9.02 1.93 -24.94
C PHE A 279 7.95 2.82 -25.59
N ILE A 280 8.06 3.08 -26.90
CA ILE A 280 7.10 3.92 -27.65
C ILE A 280 5.68 3.36 -27.55
N ILE A 281 5.51 2.04 -27.73
CA ILE A 281 4.20 1.39 -27.63
C ILE A 281 3.60 1.57 -26.22
N ARG A 282 4.37 1.27 -25.17
CA ARG A 282 3.91 1.40 -23.78
C ARG A 282 3.62 2.85 -23.41
N PHE A 283 4.45 3.78 -23.88
CA PHE A 283 4.24 5.21 -23.69
C PHE A 283 2.97 5.67 -24.39
N GLY A 284 2.77 5.30 -25.66
CA GLY A 284 1.54 5.59 -26.41
C GLY A 284 0.29 5.04 -25.73
N ILE A 285 0.33 3.79 -25.25
CA ILE A 285 -0.76 3.20 -24.45
C ILE A 285 -1.00 4.02 -23.17
N SER A 286 0.06 4.42 -22.47
CA SER A 286 -0.06 5.23 -21.26
C SER A 286 -0.73 6.56 -21.54
N VAL A 287 -0.34 7.25 -22.63
CA VAL A 287 -0.95 8.50 -23.06
C VAL A 287 -2.43 8.32 -23.40
N ILE A 288 -2.79 7.28 -24.15
CA ILE A 288 -4.19 6.97 -24.49
C ILE A 288 -5.01 6.72 -23.22
N VAL A 289 -4.49 5.92 -22.28
CA VAL A 289 -5.17 5.63 -21.01
C VAL A 289 -5.35 6.90 -20.19
N ILE A 290 -4.31 7.72 -20.05
CA ILE A 290 -4.35 8.97 -19.29
C ILE A 290 -5.35 9.95 -19.90
N ILE A 291 -5.29 10.18 -21.21
CA ILE A 291 -6.22 11.08 -21.91
C ILE A 291 -7.65 10.55 -21.78
N GLY A 292 -7.86 9.25 -22.01
CA GLY A 292 -9.17 8.62 -21.87
C GLY A 292 -9.74 8.79 -20.46
N LEU A 293 -8.92 8.58 -19.43
CA LEU A 293 -9.34 8.79 -18.04
C LEU A 293 -9.65 10.25 -17.75
N ILE A 294 -8.85 11.21 -18.21
CA ILE A 294 -9.13 12.64 -18.04
C ILE A 294 -10.46 13.03 -18.70
N LEU A 295 -10.71 12.55 -19.93
CA LEU A 295 -11.93 12.85 -20.67
C LEU A 295 -13.18 12.18 -20.09
N LEU A 296 -13.04 10.97 -19.53
CA LEU A 296 -14.15 10.23 -18.92
C LEU A 296 -14.39 10.61 -17.46
N HIS A 297 -13.43 11.26 -16.79
CA HIS A 297 -13.54 11.62 -15.38
C HIS A 297 -14.78 12.47 -15.05
N PRO A 298 -15.18 13.49 -15.87
CA PRO A 298 -16.43 14.21 -15.65
C PRO A 298 -17.66 13.30 -15.67
N SER A 299 -17.73 12.37 -16.63
CA SER A 299 -18.88 11.47 -16.78
C SER A 299 -18.93 10.36 -15.74
N LEU A 300 -17.76 9.86 -15.32
CA LEU A 300 -17.65 8.76 -14.36
C LEU A 300 -17.70 9.21 -12.90
N ILE A 301 -17.11 10.38 -12.60
CA ILE A 301 -16.87 10.86 -11.23
C ILE A 301 -17.67 12.15 -10.94
N GLY A 302 -18.23 12.81 -11.96
CA GLY A 302 -19.01 14.04 -11.81
C GLY A 302 -18.15 15.31 -11.70
N VAL A 303 -16.82 15.21 -11.80
CA VAL A 303 -15.90 16.35 -11.68
C VAL A 303 -14.87 16.35 -12.80
N SER A 304 -14.52 17.54 -13.31
CA SER A 304 -13.46 17.69 -14.30
C SER A 304 -12.11 17.90 -13.60
N PRO A 305 -11.08 17.05 -13.88
CA PRO A 305 -9.73 17.25 -13.34
C PRO A 305 -9.14 18.61 -13.71
N MET A 306 -9.59 19.19 -14.83
CA MET A 306 -9.05 20.41 -15.41
C MET A 306 -9.83 21.68 -15.05
N ALA A 307 -11.01 21.59 -14.42
CA ALA A 307 -11.86 22.75 -14.15
C ALA A 307 -11.11 23.82 -13.34
N LEU A 308 -10.69 23.47 -12.12
CA LEU A 308 -9.95 24.36 -11.22
C LEU A 308 -8.54 24.73 -11.73
N ILE A 309 -8.01 24.00 -12.70
CA ILE A 309 -6.74 24.32 -13.36
C ILE A 309 -6.93 25.42 -14.40
N SER A 310 -8.03 25.39 -15.14
CA SER A 310 -8.31 26.31 -16.24
C SER A 310 -8.84 27.68 -15.80
N GLY A 311 -9.06 27.87 -14.49
CA GLY A 311 -9.67 29.09 -13.93
C GLY A 311 -11.11 29.30 -14.39
N ARG A 312 -11.79 28.23 -14.83
CA ARG A 312 -13.19 28.21 -15.27
C ARG A 312 -14.01 27.27 -14.42
#